data_AF-J2IFB6-F1
#
_entry.id   AF-J2IFB6-F1
#
_cell.length_a   1.000
_cell.length_b   1.000
_cell.length_c   1.000
_cell.angle_alpha   90.00
_cell.angle_beta   90.00
_cell.angle_gamma   90.00
#
_symmetry.space_group_name_H-M   'P 1'
#
loop_
_entity.id
_entity.type
_entity.pdbx_description
1 polymer ?
#
loop_
_entity_poly.entity_id
_entity_poly.type
_entity_poly.pdbx_seq_one_letter_code
_entity_poly.pdbx_strand_id
1 'polypeptide(L)'
;MDISAEKLKQLRLERGLSQDLLAKQSGLSLRTIQRLEQAGGGSPESLLALSASLNVSPQALRHSSVPTISHWSFAQRSVQLSALLLLLALHLALVSLASHGQFSIYLDLVSLLFLLLFVPGVTLIAAGPMGLIMSVINLSLLWQRATGSLAERRFLQQLYQLQYLLCYSGALVLSLLGLVSVFYHSPHLSTASLQGALGVLCLGWLYAACAAELLLRPVLFKLKVSIQAEQHTLAN
;
A
#
# COMPACT_ATOMS: atom_id res chain seq x y z
N MET A 1 35.03 1.90 -6.28
CA MET A 1 33.84 1.08 -6.53
C MET A 1 33.03 1.02 -5.25
N ASP A 2 31.72 1.11 -5.37
CA ASP A 2 30.91 1.87 -4.41
C ASP A 2 30.35 1.00 -3.27
N ILE A 3 31.17 0.68 -2.27
CA ILE A 3 30.68 0.18 -0.98
C ILE A 3 29.95 1.32 -0.27
N SER A 4 28.71 1.07 0.15
CA SER A 4 27.90 2.02 0.91
C SER A 4 28.31 2.01 2.37
N ALA A 5 28.80 3.15 2.87
CA ALA A 5 29.13 3.37 4.28
C ALA A 5 27.95 3.05 5.22
N GLU A 6 26.75 3.51 4.86
CA GLU A 6 25.53 3.32 5.65
C GLU A 6 25.15 1.84 5.76
N LYS A 7 25.11 1.12 4.64
CA LYS A 7 24.79 -0.31 4.63
C LYS A 7 25.83 -1.16 5.34
N LEU A 8 27.12 -0.84 5.16
CA LEU A 8 28.20 -1.53 5.85
C LEU A 8 28.04 -1.40 7.37
N LYS A 9 27.79 -0.18 7.86
CA LYS A 9 27.57 0.10 9.28
C LYS A 9 26.32 -0.60 9.81
N GLN A 10 25.23 -0.59 9.04
CA GLN A 10 23.98 -1.25 9.41
C GLN A 10 24.16 -2.76 9.56
N LEU A 11 24.69 -3.44 8.54
CA LEU A 11 24.90 -4.89 8.54
C LEU A 11 25.89 -5.34 9.62
N ARG A 12 26.88 -4.51 9.95
CA ARG A 12 27.81 -4.76 11.07
C ARG A 12 27.07 -4.78 12.40
N LEU A 13 26.19 -3.79 12.64
CA LEU A 13 25.43 -3.66 13.87
C LEU A 13 24.37 -4.76 14.01
N GLU A 14 23.68 -5.12 12.93
CA GLU A 14 22.70 -6.22 12.90
C GLU A 14 23.33 -7.57 13.29
N ARG A 15 24.63 -7.76 12.99
CA ARG A 15 25.41 -8.94 13.38
C ARG A 15 26.14 -8.80 14.72
N GLY A 16 25.93 -7.71 15.44
CA GLY A 16 26.56 -7.46 16.75
C GLY A 16 28.09 -7.33 16.69
N LEU A 17 28.66 -7.01 15.53
CA LEU A 17 30.11 -6.95 15.35
C LEU A 17 30.64 -5.57 15.73
N SER A 18 31.76 -5.50 16.45
CA SER A 18 32.52 -4.24 16.58
C SER A 18 33.33 -3.97 15.31
N GLN A 19 33.80 -2.73 15.11
CA GLN A 19 34.68 -2.41 13.97
C GLN A 19 35.96 -3.25 13.98
N ASP A 20 36.54 -3.47 15.16
CA ASP A 20 37.70 -4.36 15.36
C ASP A 20 37.40 -5.81 15.01
N LEU A 21 36.23 -6.30 15.40
CA LEU A 21 35.86 -7.69 15.16
C LEU A 21 35.55 -7.93 13.67
N LEU A 22 34.91 -6.97 13.00
CA LEU A 22 34.73 -7.00 11.55
C LEU A 22 36.06 -6.91 10.80
N ALA A 23 37.01 -6.09 11.26
CA ALA A 23 38.35 -5.99 10.70
C ALA A 23 39.07 -7.36 10.77
N LYS A 24 39.03 -8.02 11.93
CA LYS A 24 39.60 -9.36 12.11
C LYS A 24 38.94 -10.41 11.21
N GLN A 25 37.60 -10.41 11.11
CA GLN A 25 36.87 -11.39 10.30
C GLN A 25 37.04 -11.19 8.79
N SER A 26 37.16 -9.94 8.33
CA SER A 26 37.34 -9.61 6.91
C SER A 26 38.81 -9.65 6.46
N GLY A 27 39.76 -9.76 7.39
CA GLY A 27 41.19 -9.62 7.07
C GLY A 27 41.60 -8.21 6.64
N LEU A 28 40.74 -7.21 6.85
CA LEU A 28 41.02 -5.80 6.57
C LEU A 28 41.55 -5.09 7.82
N SER A 29 42.31 -4.02 7.65
CA SER A 29 42.75 -3.20 8.79
C SER A 29 41.57 -2.46 9.43
N LEU A 30 41.63 -2.20 10.74
CA LEU A 30 40.65 -1.36 11.45
C LEU A 30 40.47 0.00 10.76
N ARG A 31 41.59 0.61 10.33
CA ARG A 31 41.59 1.88 9.58
C ARG A 31 40.82 1.78 8.26
N THR A 32 40.90 0.63 7.58
CA THR A 32 40.12 0.37 6.37
C THR A 32 38.64 0.31 6.69
N ILE A 33 38.23 -0.44 7.71
CA ILE A 33 36.81 -0.51 8.15
C ILE A 33 36.28 0.89 8.51
N GLN A 34 37.02 1.63 9.33
CA GLN A 34 36.65 2.99 9.74
C GLN A 34 36.50 3.93 8.54
N ARG A 35 37.45 3.91 7.60
CA ARG A 35 37.38 4.71 6.37
C ARG A 35 36.17 4.32 5.52
N LEU A 36 35.91 3.02 5.37
CA LEU A 36 34.77 2.51 4.61
C LEU A 36 33.42 2.89 5.25
N GLU A 37 33.33 2.90 6.58
CA GLU A 37 32.11 3.36 7.30
C GLU A 37 31.95 4.89 7.34
N GLN A 38 33.01 5.67 7.10
CA GLN A 38 32.94 7.14 7.07
C GLN A 38 32.74 7.72 5.67
N ALA A 39 33.54 7.26 4.71
CA ALA A 39 33.61 7.83 3.36
C ALA A 39 32.99 6.92 2.29
N GLY A 40 32.69 5.66 2.60
CA GLY A 40 32.27 4.66 1.62
C GLY A 40 33.39 4.35 0.62
N GLY A 41 32.99 3.80 -0.53
CA GLY A 41 33.92 3.42 -1.59
C GLY A 41 34.72 2.18 -1.24
N GLY A 42 35.83 1.91 -1.94
CA GLY A 42 36.65 0.73 -1.69
C GLY A 42 37.06 -0.01 -2.95
N SER A 43 37.94 -0.99 -2.76
CA SER A 43 38.41 -1.88 -3.81
C SER A 43 37.46 -3.09 -3.93
N PRO A 44 37.39 -3.75 -5.10
CA PRO A 44 36.59 -4.96 -5.27
C PRO A 44 37.01 -6.09 -4.30
N GLU A 45 38.29 -6.17 -3.91
CA GLU A 45 38.78 -7.13 -2.92
C GLU A 45 38.20 -6.82 -1.54
N SER A 46 38.15 -5.54 -1.16
CA SER A 46 37.54 -5.11 0.11
C SER A 46 36.04 -5.42 0.13
N LEU A 47 35.36 -5.23 -1.01
CA LEU A 47 33.95 -5.58 -1.16
C LEU A 47 33.72 -7.08 -1.00
N LEU A 48 34.54 -7.92 -1.65
CA LEU A 48 34.44 -9.38 -1.55
C LEU A 48 34.73 -9.85 -0.12
N ALA A 49 35.80 -9.36 0.50
CA ALA A 49 36.19 -9.71 1.86
C ALA A 49 35.08 -9.36 2.88
N LEU A 50 34.49 -8.17 2.76
CA LEU A 50 33.39 -7.74 3.62
C LEU A 50 32.10 -8.52 3.35
N SER A 51 31.80 -8.82 2.08
CA SER A 51 30.63 -9.61 1.72
C SER A 51 30.72 -11.04 2.26
N ALA A 52 31.92 -11.64 2.24
CA ALA A 52 32.19 -12.96 2.80
C ALA A 52 32.12 -12.94 4.33
N SER A 53 32.76 -11.96 5.01
CA SER A 53 32.73 -11.89 6.47
C SER A 53 31.34 -11.62 7.03
N LEU A 54 30.54 -10.84 6.29
CA LEU A 54 29.15 -10.57 6.63
C LEU A 54 28.19 -11.62 6.08
N ASN A 55 28.59 -12.65 5.35
CA ASN A 55 27.66 -13.61 4.72
C ASN A 55 26.50 -12.92 3.95
N VAL A 56 26.84 -11.98 3.07
CA VAL A 56 25.90 -11.29 2.17
C VAL A 56 26.48 -11.26 0.76
N SER A 57 25.65 -11.13 -0.29
CA SER A 57 26.19 -10.89 -1.62
C SER A 57 26.91 -9.53 -1.73
N PRO A 58 27.91 -9.40 -2.63
CA PRO A 58 28.57 -8.12 -2.92
C PRO A 58 27.61 -6.99 -3.34
N GLN A 59 26.46 -7.34 -3.92
CA GLN A 59 25.44 -6.35 -4.31
C GLN A 59 24.77 -5.71 -3.10
N ALA A 60 24.62 -6.45 -1.99
CA ALA A 60 24.01 -5.94 -0.76
C ALA A 60 24.79 -4.75 -0.18
N LEU A 61 26.12 -4.79 -0.27
CA LEU A 61 27.02 -3.74 0.22
C LEU A 61 27.19 -2.56 -0.73
N ARG A 62 26.74 -2.67 -1.99
CA ARG A 62 26.86 -1.58 -2.96
C ARG A 62 25.84 -0.48 -2.70
N HIS A 63 26.16 0.75 -3.14
CA HIS A 63 25.15 1.79 -3.30
C HIS A 63 24.04 1.26 -4.22
N SER A 64 22.84 1.09 -3.66
CA SER A 64 21.66 0.92 -4.50
C SER A 64 21.44 2.28 -5.18
N SER A 65 21.36 2.30 -6.50
CA SER A 65 20.91 3.46 -7.28
C SER A 65 19.44 3.82 -7.05
N VAL A 66 18.76 3.13 -6.13
CA VAL A 66 17.46 3.52 -5.62
C VAL A 66 17.70 4.69 -4.66
N PRO A 67 17.15 5.89 -4.91
CA PRO A 67 17.39 7.04 -4.06
C PRO A 67 17.04 6.68 -2.61
N THR A 68 18.02 6.81 -1.72
CA THR A 68 17.80 6.70 -0.27
C THR A 68 16.82 7.79 0.10
N ILE A 69 15.55 7.42 0.30
CA ILE A 69 14.53 8.30 0.88
C ILE A 69 14.94 8.50 2.34
N SER A 70 15.82 9.47 2.56
CA SER A 70 16.28 9.93 3.86
C SER A 70 15.12 10.58 4.61
N HIS A 71 14.73 9.95 5.72
CA HIS A 71 13.97 10.41 6.91
C HIS A 71 12.90 11.54 6.83
N TRP A 72 12.34 11.90 5.67
CA TRP A 72 11.25 12.87 5.52
C TRP A 72 9.88 12.27 5.93
N SER A 73 9.77 11.68 7.13
CA SER A 73 8.57 10.93 7.55
C SER A 73 7.34 11.83 7.73
N PHE A 74 7.51 13.04 8.26
CA PHE A 74 6.40 14.00 8.44
C PHE A 74 5.97 14.61 7.11
N ALA A 75 6.94 15.02 6.29
CA ALA A 75 6.65 15.65 5.02
C ALA A 75 6.13 14.68 3.96
N GLN A 76 6.51 13.39 4.00
CA GLN A 76 5.85 12.39 3.16
C GLN A 76 4.40 12.15 3.59
N ARG A 77 4.09 12.16 4.89
CA ARG A 77 2.71 12.08 5.37
C ARG A 77 1.90 13.30 4.96
N SER A 78 2.45 14.51 5.04
CA SER A 78 1.75 15.72 4.62
C SER A 78 1.52 15.78 3.11
N VAL A 79 2.45 15.25 2.29
CA VAL A 79 2.28 15.11 0.84
C VAL A 79 1.23 14.06 0.47
N GLN A 80 1.20 12.92 1.17
CA GLN A 80 0.15 11.90 0.96
C GLN A 80 -1.23 12.43 1.34
N LEU A 81 -1.32 13.17 2.45
CA LEU A 81 -2.56 13.83 2.87
C LEU A 81 -2.99 14.92 1.89
N SER A 82 -2.07 15.77 1.43
CA SER A 82 -2.40 16.82 0.47
C SER A 82 -2.85 16.25 -0.86
N ALA A 83 -2.23 15.16 -1.33
CA ALA A 83 -2.67 14.44 -2.53
C ALA A 83 -4.07 13.84 -2.36
N LEU A 84 -4.36 13.21 -1.21
CA LEU A 84 -5.69 12.67 -0.90
C LEU A 84 -6.75 13.79 -0.86
N LEU A 85 -6.45 14.91 -0.20
CA LEU A 85 -7.33 16.08 -0.12
C LEU A 85 -7.55 16.72 -1.49
N LEU A 86 -6.53 16.80 -2.33
CA LEU A 86 -6.64 17.29 -3.70
C LEU A 86 -7.56 16.39 -4.54
N LEU A 87 -7.40 15.07 -4.45
CA LEU A 87 -8.26 14.12 -5.15
C LEU A 87 -9.71 14.20 -4.66
N LEU A 88 -9.91 14.35 -3.35
CA LEU A 88 -11.25 14.55 -2.77
C LEU A 88 -11.87 15.87 -3.24
N ALA A 89 -11.11 16.96 -3.21
CA ALA A 89 -11.55 18.28 -3.68
C ALA A 89 -11.90 18.25 -5.18
N LEU A 90 -11.11 17.54 -5.99
CA LEU A 90 -11.40 17.33 -7.41
C LEU A 90 -12.72 16.56 -7.60
N HIS A 91 -12.95 15.48 -6.84
CA HIS A 91 -14.22 14.75 -6.91
C HIS A 91 -15.41 15.64 -6.51
N LEU A 92 -15.29 16.40 -5.42
CA LEU A 92 -16.34 17.33 -4.99
C LEU A 92 -16.59 18.43 -6.03
N ALA A 93 -15.54 18.96 -6.66
CA ALA A 93 -15.65 19.97 -7.70
C ALA A 93 -16.36 19.41 -8.95
N LEU A 94 -16.00 18.21 -9.40
CA LEU A 94 -16.65 17.54 -10.52
C LEU A 94 -18.12 17.22 -10.23
N VAL A 95 -18.43 16.74 -9.02
CA VAL A 95 -19.79 16.52 -8.54
C VAL A 95 -20.59 17.81 -8.57
N SER A 96 -20.05 18.90 -7.99
CA SER A 96 -20.68 20.22 -7.96
C SER A 96 -20.94 20.77 -9.37
N LEU A 97 -19.98 20.63 -10.28
CA LEU A 97 -20.13 21.05 -11.67
C LEU A 97 -21.21 20.24 -12.40
N ALA A 98 -21.23 18.92 -12.20
CA ALA A 98 -22.17 18.03 -12.88
C ALA A 98 -23.61 18.17 -12.37
N SER A 99 -23.81 18.48 -11.09
CA SER A 99 -25.15 18.61 -10.49
C SER A 99 -25.58 20.04 -10.15
N HIS A 100 -24.86 21.04 -10.65
CA HIS A 100 -25.12 22.46 -10.29
C HIS A 100 -25.20 22.68 -8.78
N GLY A 101 -24.31 22.01 -8.03
CA GLY A 101 -24.23 22.07 -6.56
C GLY A 101 -25.22 21.18 -5.80
N GLN A 102 -26.04 20.37 -6.47
CA GLN A 102 -26.99 19.45 -5.82
C GLN A 102 -26.30 18.13 -5.43
N PHE A 103 -25.74 18.07 -4.23
CA PHE A 103 -25.05 16.87 -3.73
C PHE A 103 -25.99 15.70 -3.39
N SER A 104 -27.27 15.98 -3.14
CA SER A 104 -28.27 14.96 -2.78
C SER A 104 -28.44 13.89 -3.87
N ILE A 105 -28.17 14.23 -5.14
CA ILE A 105 -28.25 13.30 -6.28
C ILE A 105 -27.23 12.15 -6.11
N TYR A 106 -26.11 12.40 -5.43
CA TYR A 106 -25.04 11.43 -5.21
C TYR A 106 -25.12 10.73 -3.86
N LEU A 107 -26.15 10.99 -3.05
CA LEU A 107 -26.32 10.42 -1.71
C LEU A 107 -27.51 9.47 -1.68
N ASP A 108 -27.28 8.22 -2.04
CA ASP A 108 -28.21 7.12 -1.80
C ASP A 108 -27.77 6.33 -0.56
N LEU A 109 -28.49 6.55 0.54
CA LEU A 109 -28.15 5.97 1.85
C LEU A 109 -28.23 4.44 1.83
N VAL A 110 -29.14 3.86 1.03
CA VAL A 110 -29.33 2.41 0.94
C VAL A 110 -28.12 1.75 0.27
N SER A 111 -27.68 2.24 -0.88
CA SER A 111 -26.49 1.73 -1.56
C SER A 111 -25.23 1.94 -0.75
N LEU A 112 -25.11 3.08 -0.05
CA LEU A 112 -23.98 3.37 0.82
C LEU A 112 -23.93 2.39 1.99
N LEU A 113 -25.05 2.19 2.69
CA LEU A 113 -25.15 1.26 3.82
C LEU A 113 -24.90 -0.18 3.37
N PHE A 114 -25.44 -0.58 2.21
CA PHE A 114 -25.18 -1.90 1.65
C PHE A 114 -23.68 -2.13 1.45
N LEU A 115 -22.97 -1.23 0.76
CA LEU A 115 -21.53 -1.39 0.52
C LEU A 115 -20.73 -1.37 1.83
N LEU A 116 -21.11 -0.49 2.77
CA LEU A 116 -20.49 -0.38 4.07
C LEU A 116 -20.61 -1.67 4.88
N LEU A 117 -21.70 -2.44 4.72
CA LEU A 117 -21.91 -3.72 5.41
C LEU A 117 -21.42 -4.92 4.61
N PHE A 118 -21.53 -4.88 3.29
CA PHE A 118 -21.21 -5.99 2.39
C PHE A 118 -19.74 -6.38 2.47
N VAL A 119 -18.82 -5.41 2.34
CA VAL A 119 -17.38 -5.66 2.37
C VAL A 119 -16.92 -6.25 3.72
N PRO A 120 -17.20 -5.63 4.88
CA PRO A 120 -16.80 -6.21 6.16
C PRO A 120 -17.57 -7.50 6.48
N GLY A 121 -18.83 -7.63 6.04
CA GLY A 121 -19.62 -8.85 6.24
C GLY A 121 -19.01 -10.06 5.53
N VAL A 122 -18.66 -9.93 4.25
CA VAL A 122 -17.98 -11.01 3.51
C VAL A 122 -16.55 -11.22 4.02
N THR A 123 -15.85 -10.15 4.42
CA THR A 123 -14.53 -10.26 5.06
C THR A 123 -14.59 -11.06 6.37
N LEU A 124 -15.61 -10.83 7.20
CA LEU A 124 -15.83 -11.53 8.46
C LEU A 124 -16.05 -13.03 8.22
N ILE A 125 -16.79 -13.39 7.17
CA ILE A 125 -17.03 -14.79 6.78
C ILE A 125 -15.74 -15.43 6.27
N ALA A 126 -14.97 -14.72 5.43
CA ALA A 126 -13.78 -15.28 4.76
C ALA A 126 -12.54 -15.37 5.66
N ALA A 127 -12.32 -14.38 6.54
CA ALA A 127 -11.10 -14.23 7.32
C ALA A 127 -11.33 -14.20 8.84
N GLY A 128 -12.58 -14.32 9.29
CA GLY A 128 -12.95 -14.27 10.70
C GLY A 128 -12.86 -12.86 11.31
N PRO A 129 -13.26 -12.72 12.59
CA PRO A 129 -13.28 -11.43 13.28
C PRO A 129 -11.89 -10.84 13.45
N MET A 130 -10.88 -11.69 13.69
CA MET A 130 -9.49 -11.23 13.82
C MET A 130 -8.96 -10.69 12.49
N GLY A 131 -9.27 -11.34 11.35
CA GLY A 131 -8.91 -10.82 10.03
C GLY A 131 -9.52 -9.45 9.78
N LEU A 132 -10.81 -9.28 10.06
CA LEU A 132 -11.47 -7.98 9.91
C LEU A 132 -10.82 -6.89 10.78
N ILE A 133 -10.62 -7.15 12.07
CA ILE A 133 -9.95 -6.22 13.00
C ILE A 133 -8.57 -5.83 12.48
N MET A 134 -7.79 -6.83 12.02
CA MET A 134 -6.46 -6.60 11.46
C MET A 134 -6.51 -5.71 10.21
N SER A 135 -7.50 -5.87 9.33
CA SER A 135 -7.68 -4.98 8.17
C SER A 135 -8.00 -3.54 8.58
N VAL A 136 -8.78 -3.33 9.65
CA VAL A 136 -9.11 -1.97 10.11
C VAL A 136 -7.91 -1.30 10.76
N ILE A 137 -7.21 -2.00 11.67
CA ILE A 137 -6.03 -1.46 12.37
C ILE A 137 -4.91 -1.12 11.38
N ASN A 138 -4.68 -2.01 10.41
CA ASN A 138 -3.63 -1.83 9.41
C ASN A 138 -4.04 -0.92 8.25
N LEU A 139 -5.21 -0.28 8.29
CA LEU A 139 -5.56 0.74 7.31
C LEU A 139 -4.65 1.97 7.46
N SER A 140 -4.05 2.14 8.63
CA SER A 140 -2.99 3.12 8.93
C SER A 140 -1.76 3.01 8.00
N LEU A 141 -1.58 1.87 7.30
CA LEU A 141 -0.60 1.70 6.22
C LEU A 141 -0.77 2.72 5.08
N LEU A 142 -1.94 3.33 4.94
CA LEU A 142 -2.15 4.49 4.06
C LEU A 142 -1.12 5.61 4.32
N TRP A 143 -0.70 5.80 5.57
CA TRP A 143 0.23 6.87 5.98
C TRP A 143 1.60 6.37 6.47
N GLN A 144 1.74 5.06 6.65
CA GLN A 144 2.97 4.45 7.18
C GLN A 144 3.62 3.52 6.14
N ARG A 145 4.81 3.03 6.45
CA ARG A 145 5.45 1.94 5.66
C ARG A 145 4.92 0.61 6.18
N ALA A 146 4.89 -0.40 5.32
CA ALA A 146 4.54 -1.75 5.74
C ALA A 146 5.61 -2.29 6.70
N THR A 147 5.18 -2.60 7.91
CA THR A 147 5.97 -3.21 8.99
C THR A 147 5.40 -4.59 9.31
N GLY A 148 6.08 -5.34 10.17
CA GLY A 148 5.67 -6.69 10.55
C GLY A 148 6.35 -7.79 9.73
N SER A 149 6.05 -9.04 10.08
CA SER A 149 6.67 -10.20 9.45
C SER A 149 6.25 -10.37 7.98
N LEU A 150 7.05 -11.09 7.18
CA LEU A 150 6.70 -11.41 5.79
C LEU A 150 5.34 -12.13 5.69
N ALA A 151 5.05 -13.02 6.65
CA ALA A 151 3.80 -13.77 6.71
C ALA A 151 2.59 -12.85 6.96
N GLU A 152 2.70 -11.94 7.93
CA GLU A 152 1.67 -10.93 8.22
C GLU A 152 1.39 -10.03 7.02
N ARG A 153 2.45 -9.53 6.38
CA ARG A 153 2.30 -8.65 5.21
C ARG A 153 1.65 -9.37 4.03
N ARG A 154 1.99 -10.65 3.79
CA ARG A 154 1.32 -11.47 2.77
C ARG A 154 -0.15 -11.72 3.10
N PHE A 155 -0.47 -12.04 4.34
CA PHE A 155 -1.85 -12.21 4.78
C PHE A 155 -2.66 -10.92 4.58
N LEU A 156 -2.15 -9.78 5.03
CA LEU A 156 -2.78 -8.47 4.83
C LEU A 156 -2.93 -8.14 3.33
N GLN A 157 -1.93 -8.45 2.50
CA GLN A 157 -2.03 -8.25 1.06
C GLN A 157 -3.19 -9.05 0.47
N GLN A 158 -3.32 -10.33 0.80
CA GLN A 158 -4.41 -11.18 0.32
C GLN A 158 -5.77 -10.67 0.82
N LEU A 159 -5.83 -10.25 2.07
CA LEU A 159 -7.05 -9.72 2.68
C LEU A 159 -7.53 -8.42 2.01
N TYR A 160 -6.62 -7.47 1.78
CA TYR A 160 -6.96 -6.24 1.06
C TYR A 160 -7.26 -6.48 -0.42
N GLN A 161 -6.66 -7.51 -1.05
CA GLN A 161 -7.00 -7.90 -2.42
C GLN A 161 -8.43 -8.42 -2.49
N LEU A 162 -8.84 -9.23 -1.51
CA LEU A 162 -10.21 -9.68 -1.35
C LEU A 162 -11.15 -8.48 -1.18
N GLN A 163 -10.88 -7.59 -0.23
CA GLN A 163 -11.72 -6.40 0.01
C GLN A 163 -11.83 -5.49 -1.22
N TYR A 164 -10.73 -5.29 -1.95
CA TYR A 164 -10.71 -4.54 -3.21
C TYR A 164 -11.66 -5.16 -4.25
N LEU A 165 -11.63 -6.49 -4.41
CA LEU A 165 -12.55 -7.19 -5.31
C LEU A 165 -13.99 -7.11 -4.81
N LEU A 166 -14.21 -7.19 -3.50
CA LEU A 166 -15.53 -7.11 -2.89
C LEU A 166 -16.19 -5.73 -3.06
N CYS A 167 -15.43 -4.63 -3.08
CA CYS A 167 -15.99 -3.31 -3.39
C CYS A 167 -16.71 -3.30 -4.74
N TYR A 168 -16.03 -3.75 -5.79
CA TYR A 168 -16.63 -3.81 -7.14
C TYR A 168 -17.67 -4.91 -7.28
N SER A 169 -17.49 -6.04 -6.59
CA SER A 169 -18.51 -7.10 -6.56
C SER A 169 -19.80 -6.63 -5.90
N GLY A 170 -19.71 -5.85 -4.82
CA GLY A 170 -20.87 -5.26 -4.16
C GLY A 170 -21.59 -4.24 -5.03
N ALA A 171 -20.85 -3.40 -5.75
CA ALA A 171 -21.43 -2.47 -6.73
C ALA A 171 -22.16 -3.23 -7.85
N LEU A 172 -21.55 -4.30 -8.36
CA LEU A 172 -22.18 -5.16 -9.37
C LEU A 172 -23.47 -5.80 -8.85
N VAL A 173 -23.47 -6.33 -7.62
CA VAL A 173 -24.68 -6.89 -6.99
C VAL A 173 -25.78 -5.82 -6.87
N LEU A 174 -25.45 -4.61 -6.39
CA LEU A 174 -26.40 -3.50 -6.31
C LEU A 174 -27.00 -3.15 -7.68
N SER A 175 -26.16 -3.02 -8.70
CA SER A 175 -26.63 -2.69 -10.05
C SER A 175 -27.50 -3.80 -10.64
N LEU A 176 -27.17 -5.07 -10.42
CA LEU A 176 -28.00 -6.18 -10.88
C LEU A 176 -29.37 -6.20 -10.17
N LEU A 177 -29.40 -6.04 -8.85
CA LEU A 177 -30.64 -5.97 -8.08
C LEU A 177 -31.51 -4.78 -8.52
N GLY A 178 -30.89 -3.62 -8.70
CA GLY A 178 -31.60 -2.44 -9.17
C GLY A 178 -32.12 -2.59 -10.61
N LEU A 179 -31.35 -3.22 -11.50
CA LEU A 179 -31.75 -3.47 -12.88
C LEU A 179 -32.92 -4.47 -12.97
N VAL A 180 -32.94 -5.51 -12.13
CA VAL A 180 -34.10 -6.40 -11.98
C VAL A 180 -35.34 -5.60 -11.54
N SER A 181 -35.19 -4.71 -10.56
CA SER A 181 -36.30 -3.84 -10.10
C SER A 181 -36.82 -2.91 -11.19
N VAL A 182 -35.92 -2.30 -11.98
CA VAL A 182 -36.27 -1.44 -13.13
C VAL A 182 -37.04 -2.21 -14.19
N PHE A 183 -36.57 -3.40 -14.59
CA PHE A 183 -37.28 -4.19 -15.59
C PHE A 183 -38.65 -4.67 -15.11
N TYR A 184 -38.77 -5.05 -13.83
CA TYR A 184 -40.04 -5.47 -13.25
C TYR A 184 -41.09 -4.34 -13.28
N HIS A 185 -40.68 -3.10 -12.97
CA HIS A 185 -41.59 -1.93 -12.96
C HIS A 185 -41.64 -1.16 -14.28
N SER A 186 -40.86 -1.55 -15.29
CA SER A 186 -40.72 -0.84 -16.58
C SER A 186 -42.02 -0.39 -17.25
N PRO A 187 -43.12 -1.18 -17.29
CA PRO A 187 -44.34 -0.74 -17.96
C PRO A 187 -45.03 0.45 -17.27
N HIS A 188 -44.69 0.74 -16.02
CA HIS A 188 -45.29 1.82 -15.22
C HIS A 188 -44.35 3.01 -14.99
N LEU A 189 -43.11 2.93 -15.46
CA LEU A 189 -42.11 3.98 -15.25
C LEU A 189 -42.24 5.09 -16.30
N SER A 190 -42.32 6.33 -15.84
CA SER A 190 -42.13 7.51 -16.69
C SER A 190 -40.67 7.61 -17.12
N THR A 191 -40.40 8.31 -18.23
CA THR A 191 -39.02 8.54 -18.73
C THR A 191 -38.12 9.20 -17.67
N ALA A 192 -38.64 10.15 -16.91
CA ALA A 192 -37.92 10.80 -15.82
C ALA A 192 -37.58 9.82 -14.68
N SER A 193 -38.52 8.94 -14.31
CA SER A 193 -38.27 7.92 -13.27
C SER A 193 -37.24 6.87 -13.73
N LEU A 194 -37.26 6.50 -15.01
CA LEU A 194 -36.27 5.61 -15.60
C LEU A 194 -34.87 6.22 -15.57
N GLN A 195 -34.72 7.49 -15.96
CA GLN A 195 -33.44 8.20 -15.90
C GLN A 195 -32.91 8.30 -14.46
N GLY A 196 -33.78 8.60 -13.49
CA GLY A 196 -33.42 8.61 -12.08
C GLY A 196 -32.94 7.24 -11.58
N ALA A 197 -33.66 6.18 -11.94
CA ALA A 197 -33.29 4.82 -11.57
C ALA A 197 -31.93 4.41 -12.15
N LEU A 198 -31.68 4.70 -13.43
CA LEU A 198 -30.37 4.47 -14.06
C LEU A 198 -29.25 5.25 -13.35
N GLY A 199 -29.52 6.47 -12.89
CA GLY A 199 -28.59 7.25 -12.08
C GLY A 199 -28.20 6.52 -10.79
N VAL A 200 -29.18 5.97 -10.06
CA VAL A 200 -28.94 5.21 -8.82
C VAL A 200 -28.10 3.95 -9.08
N LEU A 201 -28.31 3.25 -10.20
CA LEU A 201 -27.50 2.06 -10.55
C LEU A 201 -26.00 2.37 -10.66
N CYS A 202 -25.65 3.60 -11.02
CA CYS A 202 -24.26 4.05 -11.14
C CYS A 202 -23.64 4.46 -9.80
N LEU A 203 -24.45 4.83 -8.79
CA LEU A 203 -23.93 5.32 -7.51
C LEU A 203 -23.13 4.26 -6.74
N GLY A 204 -23.56 3.00 -6.80
CA GLY A 204 -22.81 1.89 -6.20
C GLY A 204 -21.39 1.78 -6.76
N TRP A 205 -21.21 2.00 -8.07
CA TRP A 205 -19.90 2.00 -8.72
C TRP A 205 -19.05 3.19 -8.30
N LEU A 206 -19.65 4.37 -8.15
CA LEU A 206 -18.96 5.56 -7.66
C LEU A 206 -18.42 5.33 -6.24
N TYR A 207 -19.25 4.80 -5.35
CA TYR A 207 -18.85 4.51 -3.97
C TYR A 207 -17.76 3.44 -3.90
N ALA A 208 -17.91 2.37 -4.70
CA ALA A 208 -16.91 1.30 -4.79
C ALA A 208 -15.58 1.83 -5.34
N ALA A 209 -15.60 2.67 -6.38
CA ALA A 209 -14.39 3.30 -6.91
C ALA A 209 -13.72 4.20 -5.87
N CYS A 210 -14.49 5.02 -5.14
CA CYS A 210 -13.93 5.85 -4.08
C CYS A 210 -13.23 5.01 -3.00
N ALA A 211 -13.86 3.94 -2.51
CA ALA A 211 -13.28 3.06 -1.50
C ALA A 211 -12.07 2.27 -2.04
N ALA A 212 -12.22 1.64 -3.20
CA ALA A 212 -11.19 0.75 -3.77
C ALA A 212 -9.95 1.52 -4.24
N GLU A 213 -10.13 2.66 -4.90
CA GLU A 213 -9.05 3.41 -5.52
C GLU A 213 -8.35 4.38 -4.55
N LEU A 214 -9.09 5.08 -3.68
CA LEU A 214 -8.45 6.03 -2.75
C LEU A 214 -7.93 5.35 -1.47
N LEU A 215 -8.54 4.24 -1.02
CA LEU A 215 -8.16 3.60 0.24
C LEU A 215 -7.39 2.29 0.02
N LEU A 216 -7.94 1.33 -0.74
CA LEU A 216 -7.39 -0.02 -0.78
C LEU A 216 -6.19 -0.16 -1.72
N ARG A 217 -6.25 0.43 -2.92
CA ARG A 217 -5.20 0.33 -3.93
C ARG A 217 -3.84 0.88 -3.45
N PRO A 218 -3.74 2.05 -2.77
CA PRO A 218 -2.47 2.54 -2.24
C PRO A 218 -1.86 1.60 -1.18
N VAL A 219 -2.68 1.04 -0.29
CA VAL A 219 -2.23 0.07 0.73
C VAL A 219 -1.70 -1.20 0.07
N LEU A 220 -2.44 -1.73 -0.90
CA LEU A 220 -2.03 -2.89 -1.68
C LEU A 220 -0.70 -2.69 -2.39
N PHE A 221 -0.50 -1.52 -2.99
CA PHE A 221 0.77 -1.19 -3.64
C PHE A 221 1.92 -1.20 -2.64
N LYS A 222 1.76 -0.54 -1.48
CA LYS A 222 2.80 -0.52 -0.43
C LYS A 222 3.14 -1.92 0.08
N LEU A 223 2.13 -2.78 0.28
CA LEU A 223 2.34 -4.16 0.71
C LEU A 223 3.13 -4.95 -0.33
N LYS A 224 2.70 -4.92 -1.60
CA LYS A 224 3.37 -5.62 -2.71
C LYS A 224 4.85 -5.21 -2.83
N VAL A 225 5.13 -3.91 -2.84
CA VAL A 225 6.51 -3.40 -2.93
C VAL A 225 7.34 -3.85 -1.73
N SER A 226 6.77 -3.80 -0.52
CA SER A 226 7.49 -4.20 0.69
C SER A 226 7.83 -5.69 0.74
N ILE A 227 6.95 -6.54 0.19
CA ILE A 227 7.13 -7.99 0.11
C ILE A 227 8.19 -8.35 -0.93
N GLN A 228 8.13 -7.72 -2.11
CA GLN A 228 9.13 -7.91 -3.17
C GLN A 228 10.52 -7.49 -2.71
N ALA A 229 10.64 -6.35 -2.03
CA ALA A 229 11.91 -5.86 -1.49
C ALA A 229 12.57 -6.89 -0.54
N GLU A 230 11.78 -7.47 0.39
CA GLU A 230 12.30 -8.47 1.33
C GLU A 230 12.70 -9.78 0.64
N GLN A 231 11.94 -10.22 -0.36
CA GLN A 231 12.27 -11.44 -1.14
C GLN A 231 13.59 -11.30 -1.90
N HIS A 232 13.86 -10.13 -2.48
CA HIS A 232 15.13 -9.87 -3.13
C HIS A 232 16.32 -9.85 -2.17
N THR A 233 16.12 -9.44 -0.91
CA THR A 233 17.17 -9.56 0.13
C THR A 233 17.39 -10.98 0.61
N LEU A 234 16.41 -11.87 0.53
CA LEU A 234 16.56 -13.27 0.96
C LEU A 234 17.14 -14.18 -0.13
N ALA A 235 16.99 -13.79 -1.41
CA ALA A 235 17.49 -14.55 -2.56
C ALA A 235 18.94 -14.20 -2.93
N ASN A 236 19.51 -13.16 -2.34
CA ASN A 236 20.85 -12.61 -2.58
C ASN A 236 21.70 -12.66 -1.31
#